data_AF-A0A4P9YUF7-F1
#
_entry.id   AF-A0A4P9YUF7-F1
#
_cell.length_a   1.000
_cell.length_b   1.000
_cell.length_c   1.000
_cell.angle_alpha   90.00
_cell.angle_beta   90.00
_cell.angle_gamma   90.00
#
_symmetry.space_group_name_H-M   'P 1'
#
loop_
_entity.id
_entity.type
_entity.pdbx_description
1 polymer ?
#
loop_
_entity_poly.entity_id
_entity_poly.type
_entity_poly.pdbx_seq_one_letter_code
_entity_poly.pdbx_strand_id
1 'polypeptide(L)' 'MLEMLECAEILQQATSRSLVIMDEIGRGTSTQEGKAIAYAVLCHLHDSTRCRTLFATHYHELADML' A
#
# COMPACT_ATOMS: atom_id res chain seq x y z
N MET A 1 -9.93 -0.31 -11.39
CA MET A 1 -8.81 -0.22 -12.35
C MET A 1 -7.97 1.05 -12.13
N LEU A 2 -8.58 2.25 -12.01
CA LEU A 2 -7.87 3.51 -11.74
C LEU A 2 -7.01 3.47 -10.46
N GLU A 3 -7.56 2.97 -9.35
CA GLU A 3 -6.87 2.82 -8.06
C GLU A 3 -5.51 2.11 -8.18
N MET A 4 -5.42 1.05 -9.00
CA MET A 4 -4.18 0.30 -9.20
C MET A 4 -3.16 1.05 -10.05
N LEU A 5 -3.62 1.89 -10.98
CA LEU A 5 -2.75 2.75 -11.79
C LEU A 5 -2.15 3.86 -10.91
N GLU A 6 -2.97 4.51 -10.07
CA GLU A 6 -2.51 5.51 -9.12
C GLU A 6 -1.52 4.91 -8.11
N CYS A 7 -1.80 3.72 -7.60
CA CYS A 7 -0.88 2.99 -6.73
C CYS A 7 0.45 2.67 -7.44
N ALA A 8 0.41 2.22 -8.70
CA ALA A 8 1.61 1.91 -9.47
C ALA A 8 2.46 3.16 -9.74
N GLU A 9 1.84 4.30 -10.04
CA GLU A 9 2.50 5.59 -10.23
C GLU A 9 3.26 6.00 -8.95
N ILE A 10 2.60 5.89 -7.79
CA ILE A 10 3.22 6.20 -6.49
C ILE A 10 4.42 5.28 -6.24
N LEU A 11 4.28 3.97 -6.46
CA LEU A 11 5.36 3.02 -6.23
C LEU A 11 6.57 3.26 -7.15
N GLN A 12 6.33 3.66 -8.40
CA GLN A 12 7.42 3.98 -9.35
C GLN A 12 8.14 5.29 -9.03
N GLN A 13 7.43 6.29 -8.52
CA GLN A 13 7.99 7.63 -8.30
C GLN A 13 8.47 7.87 -6.87
N ALA A 14 7.98 7.10 -5.89
CA ALA A 14 8.34 7.29 -4.50
C ALA A 14 9.84 7.06 -4.27
N THR A 15 10.43 7.93 -3.47
CA THR A 15 11.83 7.86 -3.05
C THR A 15 11.88 7.77 -1.53
N SER A 16 13.05 7.46 -0.96
CA SER A 16 13.24 7.43 0.50
C SER A 16 12.94 8.76 1.21
N ARG A 17 12.89 9.89 0.49
CA ARG A 17 12.52 11.21 1.05
C ARG A 17 11.03 11.53 0.95
N SER A 18 10.27 10.76 0.17
CA SER A 18 8.84 10.96 -0.03
C SER A 18 8.04 10.75 1.25
N LEU A 19 6.88 11.42 1.33
CA LEU A 19 5.80 11.08 2.25
C LEU A 19 4.68 10.47 1.41
N VAL A 20 4.37 9.20 1.64
CA VAL A 20 3.31 8.47 0.95
C VAL A 20 2.12 8.34 1.88
N ILE A 21 0.92 8.62 1.37
CA ILE A 21 -0.34 8.47 2.09
C ILE A 21 -1.23 7.56 1.26
N MET A 22 -1.62 6.42 1.82
CA MET A 22 -2.51 5.44 1.20
C MET A 22 -3.78 5.31 2.05
N ASP A 23 -4.93 5.26 1.39
CA ASP A 23 -6.24 5.17 2.04
C ASP A 23 -7.09 4.05 1.43
N GLU A 24 -7.31 2.99 2.22
CA GLU A 24 -8.14 1.83 1.89
C GLU A 24 -7.81 1.15 0.54
N ILE A 25 -6.52 0.97 0.25
CA ILE A 25 -6.06 0.24 -0.94
C ILE A 25 -6.59 -1.21 -0.93
N GLY A 26 -7.12 -1.65 -2.06
CA GLY A 26 -7.65 -2.99 -2.28
C GLY A 26 -9.15 -3.13 -2.04
N ARG A 27 -9.87 -2.06 -1.68
CA ARG A 27 -11.31 -2.13 -1.38
C ARG A 27 -12.18 -2.53 -2.58
N GLY A 28 -11.71 -2.29 -3.81
CA GLY A 28 -12.44 -2.56 -5.05
C GLY A 28 -12.38 -4.01 -5.53
N THR A 29 -11.75 -4.92 -4.79
CA THR A 29 -11.59 -6.34 -5.17
C THR A 29 -12.03 -7.28 -4.04
N SER A 30 -11.89 -8.60 -4.24
CA SER A 30 -12.19 -9.58 -3.19
C SER A 30 -11.33 -9.32 -1.94
N THR A 31 -11.87 -9.62 -0.75
CA THR A 31 -11.19 -9.34 0.52
C THR A 31 -9.79 -9.94 0.60
N GLN A 32 -9.61 -11.16 0.08
CA GLN A 32 -8.34 -11.86 0.15
C GLN A 32 -7.30 -11.28 -0.82
N GLU A 33 -7.71 -10.93 -2.04
CA GLU A 33 -6.84 -10.24 -2.99
C GLU A 33 -6.49 -8.82 -2.51
N GLY A 34 -7.49 -8.09 -2.01
CA GLY A 34 -7.30 -6.72 -1.50
C GLY A 34 -6.31 -6.68 -0.35
N LYS A 35 -6.40 -7.64 0.58
CA LYS A 35 -5.43 -7.82 1.67
C LYS A 35 -4.03 -8.14 1.14
N ALA A 36 -3.91 -9.07 0.19
CA ALA A 36 -2.64 -9.44 -0.40
C ALA A 36 -1.96 -8.26 -1.12
N ILE A 37 -2.75 -7.48 -1.87
CA ILE A 37 -2.28 -6.27 -2.56
C ILE A 37 -1.85 -5.22 -1.53
N ALA A 38 -2.70 -4.90 -0.55
CA ALA A 38 -2.40 -3.92 0.48
C ALA A 38 -1.11 -4.26 1.23
N TYR A 39 -0.93 -5.54 1.59
CA TYR A 39 0.27 -6.01 2.27
C TYR A 39 1.53 -5.86 1.39
N ALA A 40 1.47 -6.31 0.14
CA ALA A 40 2.59 -6.20 -0.79
C ALA A 40 3.00 -4.75 -1.06
N VAL A 41 2.02 -3.84 -1.19
CA VAL A 41 2.25 -2.40 -1.35
C VAL A 41 2.94 -1.82 -0.12
N LEU A 42 2.45 -2.13 1.08
CA LEU A 42 3.02 -1.65 2.33
C LEU A 42 4.45 -2.15 2.53
N CYS A 43 4.71 -3.44 2.31
CA CYS A 43 6.06 -4.01 2.35
C CYS A 43 6.99 -3.35 1.33
N HIS A 44 6.53 -3.08 0.11
CA HIS A 44 7.35 -2.39 -0.88
C HIS A 44 7.76 -0.98 -0.42
N LEU A 45 6.79 -0.20 0.08
CA LEU A 45 7.04 1.16 0.58
C LEU A 45 7.98 1.17 1.79
N HIS A 46 7.83 0.21 2.71
CA HIS A 46 8.64 0.11 3.92
C HIS A 46 10.05 -0.48 3.65
N ASP A 47 10.14 -1.64 3.02
CA ASP A 47 11.40 -2.41 2.92
C ASP A 47 12.27 -1.97 1.75
N SER A 48 11.64 -1.68 0.61
CA SER A 48 12.32 -1.37 -0.66
C SER A 48 12.51 0.14 -0.83
N THR A 49 11.41 0.91 -0.84
CA THR A 49 11.48 2.37 -1.02
C THR A 49 12.01 3.08 0.23
N ARG A 50 11.70 2.54 1.42
CA ARG A 50 12.08 3.07 2.74
C ARG A 50 11.66 4.53 2.93
N CYS A 51 10.45 4.85 2.50
CA CYS A 51 9.87 6.19 2.62
C CYS A 51 9.00 6.29 3.88
N ARG A 52 8.63 7.52 4.25
CA ARG A 52 7.65 7.75 5.30
C ARG A 52 6.27 7.44 4.75
N THR A 53 5.52 6.57 5.41
CA THR A 53 4.22 6.10 4.90
C THR A 53 3.15 6.20 5.98
N LEU A 54 2.01 6.78 5.63
CA LEU A 54 0.75 6.65 6.37
C LEU A 54 -0.17 5.74 5.56
N PHE A 55 -0.61 4.64 6.18
CA PHE A 55 -1.40 3.61 5.50
C PHE A 55 -2.69 3.35 6.28
N ALA A 56 -3.80 3.92 5.83
CA ALA A 56 -5.11 3.69 6.43
C ALA A 56 -5.76 2.45 5.81
N THR A 57 -6.23 1.52 6.65
CA THR A 57 -6.87 0.29 6.18
C THR A 57 -7.85 -0.28 7.21
N HIS A 58 -8.86 -0.99 6.71
CA HIS A 58 -9.77 -1.82 7.51
C HIS A 58 -9.30 -3.27 7.63
N TYR A 59 -8.21 -3.66 6.98
CA TYR A 59 -7.64 -5.00 7.11
C TYR A 59 -6.83 -5.09 8.41
N HIS A 60 -7.51 -5.33 9.53
CA HIS A 60 -6.89 -5.44 10.86
C HIS A 60 -5.74 -6.44 10.89
N GLU A 61 -5.88 -7.55 10.17
CA GLU A 61 -4.87 -8.60 10.07
C GLU A 61 -3.54 -8.12 9.49
N LEU A 62 -3.51 -7.03 8.70
CA LEU A 62 -2.24 -6.49 8.20
C LEU A 62 -1.33 -6.02 9.35
N ALA A 63 -1.90 -5.54 10.45
CA ALA A 63 -1.12 -5.08 11.59
C ALA A 63 -0.34 -6.22 12.26
N ASP A 64 -0.89 -7.44 12.24
CA ASP A 64 -0.25 -8.63 12.80
C ASP A 64 0.78 -9.26 11.84
N MET A 65 0.82 -8.81 10.58
CA MET A 65 1.71 -9.32 9.53
C MET A 65 2.98 -8.48 9.31
N LEU A 66 3.07 -7.32 9.95
CA LEU A 66 4.22 -6.40 9.93
C LEU A 66 5.23 -6.76 11.02
#